data_AF-F8PI18-F1
#
_entry.id   AF-F8PI18-F1
#
_cell.length_a   1.000
_cell.length_b   1.000
_cell.length_c   1.000
_cell.angle_alpha   90.00
_cell.angle_beta   90.00
_cell.angle_gamma   90.00
#
_symmetry.space_group_name_H-M   'P 1'
#
loop_
_entity.id
_entity.type
_entity.pdbx_description
1 polymer ?
#
loop_
_entity_poly.entity_id
_entity_poly.type
_entity_poly.pdbx_seq_one_letter_code
_entity_poly.pdbx_strand_id
1 'polypeptide(L)'
;QELKATRSGNAHIHGMTRVISALIVYVSTQVWFIVLCSLRSSPIFSRTDTVTNLERFYTTVLNLLDDPEEREEVNNLLVWWNWYASLLLSCIGH
;
A
#
# COMPACT_ATOMS: atom_id res chain seq x y z
N GLN A 1 3.81 -1.33 29.02
CA GLN A 1 4.59 -0.55 28.04
C GLN A 1 4.36 -1.19 26.69
N GLU A 2 3.46 -0.63 25.89
CA GLU A 2 3.12 -1.16 24.56
C GLU A 2 4.29 -0.81 23.64
N LEU A 3 4.95 -1.83 23.08
CA LEU A 3 5.97 -1.64 22.06
C LEU A 3 5.26 -1.06 20.85
N LYS A 4 5.30 0.26 20.70
CA LYS A 4 4.81 0.96 19.52
C LYS A 4 5.59 0.40 18.33
N ALA A 5 4.99 -0.56 17.64
CA ALA A 5 5.59 -1.19 16.48
C ALA A 5 5.81 -0.11 15.43
N THR A 6 7.08 0.27 15.23
CA THR A 6 7.48 1.02 14.04
C THR A 6 7.12 0.15 12.82
N ARG A 7 6.65 0.78 11.75
CA ARG A 7 6.10 0.10 10.55
C ARG A 7 7.01 -1.02 9.99
N SER A 8 8.34 -0.94 10.19
CA SER A 8 9.30 -2.00 9.82
C SER A 8 9.30 -3.21 10.76
N GLY A 9 8.98 -3.02 12.05
CA GLY A 9 8.86 -4.10 13.03
C GLY A 9 7.78 -5.12 12.66
N ASN A 10 6.63 -4.65 12.15
CA ASN A 10 5.56 -5.56 11.71
C ASN A 10 5.96 -6.40 10.49
N ALA A 11 6.72 -5.83 9.55
CA ALA A 11 7.21 -6.57 8.39
C ALA A 11 8.19 -7.68 8.81
N HIS A 12 9.10 -7.39 9.74
CA HIS A 12 10.05 -8.36 10.27
C HIS A 12 9.38 -9.45 11.12
N ILE A 13 8.45 -9.07 12.01
CA ILE A 13 7.71 -10.02 12.88
C ILE A 13 6.88 -11.00 12.04
N HIS A 14 6.36 -10.56 10.90
CA HIS A 14 5.58 -11.42 9.99
C HIS A 14 6.43 -12.08 8.89
N GLY A 15 7.76 -11.94 8.90
CA GLY A 15 8.63 -12.53 7.89
C GLY A 15 8.36 -12.03 6.47
N MET A 16 7.77 -10.84 6.32
CA MET A 16 7.45 -10.24 5.03
C MET A 16 8.75 -9.81 4.34
N THR A 17 9.26 -10.68 3.49
CA THR A 17 10.46 -10.47 2.66
C THR A 17 10.13 -10.04 1.24
N ARG A 18 8.84 -10.07 0.87
CA ARG A 18 8.36 -9.68 -0.46
C ARG A 18 7.12 -8.81 -0.38
N VAL A 19 7.13 -7.73 -1.15
CA VAL A 19 5.96 -6.92 -1.44
C VAL A 19 5.03 -7.75 -2.33
N ILE A 20 3.76 -7.82 -1.94
CA ILE A 20 2.68 -8.47 -2.70
C ILE A 20 1.75 -7.40 -3.26
N SER A 21 1.03 -7.71 -4.35
CA SER A 21 0.11 -6.76 -5.00
C SER A 21 -0.88 -6.13 -4.01
N ALA A 22 -1.41 -6.90 -3.07
CA ALA A 22 -2.30 -6.40 -2.01
C ALA A 22 -1.68 -5.27 -1.16
N LEU A 23 -0.37 -5.30 -0.93
CA LEU A 23 0.34 -4.23 -0.20
C LEU A 23 0.40 -2.94 -1.04
N ILE A 24 0.60 -3.07 -2.36
CA ILE A 24 0.57 -1.95 -3.31
C ILE A 24 -0.83 -1.33 -3.32
N VAL A 25 -1.88 -2.14 -3.45
CA VAL A 25 -3.27 -1.63 -3.41
C VAL A 25 -3.55 -0.90 -2.10
N TYR A 26 -3.11 -1.46 -0.97
CA TYR A 26 -3.31 -0.85 0.34
C TYR A 26 -2.61 0.51 0.49
N VAL A 27 -1.35 0.63 0.03
CA VAL A 27 -0.63 1.91 0.04
C VAL A 27 -1.28 2.91 -0.90
N SER A 28 -1.64 2.51 -2.12
CA SER A 28 -2.34 3.36 -3.09
C SER A 28 -3.65 3.90 -2.52
N THR A 29 -4.43 3.06 -1.83
CA THR A 29 -5.69 3.45 -1.19
C THR A 29 -5.47 4.47 -0.06
N GLN A 30 -4.42 4.29 0.74
CA GLN A 30 -4.07 5.25 1.81
C GLN A 30 -3.59 6.60 1.25
N VAL A 31 -2.73 6.59 0.24
CA VAL A 31 -2.26 7.82 -0.42
C VAL A 31 -3.45 8.57 -1.03
N TRP A 32 -4.34 7.86 -1.71
CA TRP A 32 -5.54 8.44 -2.31
C TRP A 32 -6.43 9.09 -1.25
N PHE A 33 -6.66 8.40 -0.12
CA PHE A 33 -7.42 8.96 1.00
C PHE A 33 -6.78 10.23 1.57
N ILE A 34 -5.47 10.24 1.82
CA ILE A 34 -4.75 11.41 2.35
C ILE A 34 -4.84 12.58 1.38
N VAL A 35 -4.63 12.34 0.08
CA VAL A 35 -4.71 13.37 -0.96
C VAL A 35 -6.14 13.91 -1.06
N LEU A 36 -7.15 13.05 -1.09
CA LEU A 36 -8.55 13.47 -1.11
C LEU A 36 -8.96 14.27 0.12
N CYS A 37 -8.60 13.84 1.32
CA CYS A 37 -8.89 14.59 2.56
C CYS A 37 -8.19 15.96 2.57
N SER A 38 -6.98 16.03 2.03
CA SER A 38 -6.23 17.30 1.88
C SER A 38 -6.93 18.26 0.92
N LEU A 39 -7.43 17.74 -0.21
CA LEU A 39 -8.18 18.52 -1.21
C LEU A 39 -9.56 18.95 -0.74
N ARG A 40 -10.25 18.12 0.06
CA ARG A 40 -11.65 18.35 0.47
C ARG A 40 -11.79 19.26 1.69
N SER A 41 -10.69 19.67 2.33
CA SER A 41 -10.66 20.52 3.55
C SER A 41 -11.58 20.04 4.68
N SER A 42 -11.92 18.75 4.69
CA SER A 42 -12.76 18.11 5.70
C SER A 42 -12.10 16.79 6.09
N PRO A 43 -11.57 16.69 7.32
CA PRO A 43 -10.92 15.47 7.82
C PRO A 43 -11.96 14.40 8.23
N ILE A 44 -13.25 14.67 8.06
CA ILE A 44 -14.32 13.85 8.58
C ILE A 44 -14.63 12.76 7.58
N PHE A 45 -14.31 11.52 7.97
CA PHE A 45 -14.76 10.31 7.32
C PHE A 45 -16.30 10.25 7.35
N SER A 46 -16.95 10.75 6.31
CA SER A 46 -18.41 10.70 6.20
C SER A 46 -18.82 9.40 5.52
N ARG A 47 -19.50 8.52 6.28
CA ARG A 47 -19.95 7.19 5.85
C ARG A 47 -20.76 7.23 4.54
N THR A 48 -21.39 8.35 4.23
CA THR A 48 -22.25 8.55 3.06
C THR A 48 -21.54 9.06 1.81
N ASP A 49 -20.29 9.54 1.89
CA ASP A 49 -19.69 10.31 0.79
C ASP A 49 -18.26 9.87 0.39
N THR A 50 -17.62 8.96 1.14
CA THR A 50 -16.20 8.55 0.89
C THR A 50 -16.00 7.03 0.73
N VAL A 51 -16.84 6.23 1.39
CA VAL A 51 -16.77 4.75 1.30
C VAL A 51 -17.12 4.27 -0.13
N THR A 52 -18.01 5.01 -0.81
CA THR A 52 -18.60 4.59 -2.09
C THR A 52 -17.65 4.62 -3.28
N ASN A 53 -16.48 5.25 -3.18
CA ASN A 53 -15.48 5.21 -4.25
C ASN A 53 -14.11 4.63 -3.81
N LEU A 54 -13.84 4.55 -2.50
CA LEU A 54 -12.65 3.86 -1.96
C LEU A 54 -12.67 2.37 -2.23
N GLU A 55 -13.79 1.70 -1.96
CA GLU A 55 -13.93 0.26 -2.20
C GLU A 55 -13.82 -0.04 -3.70
N ARG A 56 -14.50 0.75 -4.54
CA ARG A 56 -14.40 0.63 -5.99
C ARG A 56 -12.99 0.87 -6.49
N PHE A 57 -12.30 1.91 -5.99
CA PHE A 57 -10.91 2.18 -6.32
C PHE A 57 -10.00 1.03 -5.91
N TYR A 58 -10.14 0.51 -4.69
CA TYR A 58 -9.38 -0.65 -4.21
C TYR A 58 -9.59 -1.86 -5.13
N THR A 59 -10.84 -2.20 -5.43
CA THR A 59 -11.16 -3.35 -6.30
C THR A 59 -10.67 -3.13 -7.73
N THR A 60 -10.78 -1.92 -8.28
CA THR A 60 -10.28 -1.61 -9.63
C THR A 60 -8.76 -1.74 -9.71
N VAL A 61 -8.03 -1.19 -8.73
CA VAL A 61 -6.56 -1.30 -8.71
C VAL A 61 -6.15 -2.76 -8.48
N LEU A 62 -6.84 -3.51 -7.61
CA LEU A 62 -6.56 -4.92 -7.40
C LEU A 62 -6.78 -5.73 -8.69
N ASN A 63 -7.89 -5.50 -9.39
CA ASN A 63 -8.18 -6.16 -10.66
C ASN A 63 -7.14 -5.82 -11.74
N LEU A 64 -6.68 -4.57 -11.80
CA LEU A 64 -5.60 -4.17 -12.71
C LEU A 64 -4.29 -4.91 -12.40
N LEU A 65 -3.96 -5.09 -11.12
CA LEU A 65 -2.74 -5.80 -10.71
C LEU A 65 -2.85 -7.33 -10.89
N ASP A 66 -4.06 -7.87 -11.05
CA ASP A 66 -4.31 -9.29 -11.31
C ASP A 66 -4.56 -9.58 -12.80
N ASP A 67 -4.63 -8.54 -13.62
CA ASP A 67 -4.89 -8.65 -15.05
C ASP A 67 -3.74 -9.42 -15.74
N PRO A 68 -4.03 -10.53 -16.45
CA PRO A 68 -3.01 -11.32 -17.11
C PRO A 68 -2.26 -10.55 -18.22
N GLU A 69 -2.89 -9.55 -18.85
CA GLU A 69 -2.26 -8.70 -19.87
C GLU A 69 -1.22 -7.75 -19.24
N GLU A 70 -1.46 -7.30 -18.01
CA GLU A 70 -0.58 -6.38 -17.27
C GLU A 70 0.51 -7.12 -16.45
N ARG A 71 0.52 -8.46 -16.50
CA ARG A 71 1.37 -9.30 -15.63
C ARG A 71 2.86 -9.00 -15.73
N GLU A 72 3.36 -8.63 -16.91
CA GLU A 72 4.77 -8.27 -17.10
C GLU A 72 5.12 -6.98 -16.35
N GLU A 73 4.33 -5.93 -16.55
CA GLU A 73 4.49 -4.64 -15.88
C GLU A 73 4.31 -4.75 -14.36
N VAL A 74 3.32 -5.53 -13.91
CA VAL A 74 3.10 -5.80 -12.49
C VAL A 74 4.29 -6.54 -11.88
N ASN A 75 4.88 -7.51 -12.58
CA ASN A 75 6.09 -8.20 -12.10
C ASN A 75 7.28 -7.24 -12.01
N ASN A 76 7.49 -6.39 -13.02
CA ASN A 76 8.55 -5.38 -13.02
C ASN A 76 8.38 -4.41 -11.84
N LEU A 77 7.14 -3.96 -11.59
CA LEU A 77 6.78 -3.13 -10.45
C LEU A 77 7.09 -3.83 -9.12
N LEU A 78 6.70 -5.10 -8.97
CA LEU A 78 6.99 -5.87 -7.76
C LEU A 78 8.49 -6.07 -7.54
N VAL A 79 9.26 -6.33 -8.60
CA VAL A 79 10.73 -6.44 -8.52
C VAL A 79 11.33 -5.11 -8.04
N TRP A 80 10.90 -3.99 -8.60
CA TRP A 80 11.37 -2.67 -8.21
C TRP A 80 11.07 -2.36 -6.73
N TRP A 81 9.84 -2.62 -6.27
CA TRP A 81 9.46 -2.45 -4.87
C TRP A 81 10.24 -3.36 -3.92
N ASN A 82 10.48 -4.61 -4.32
CA ASN A 82 11.27 -5.56 -3.53
C ASN A 82 12.72 -5.12 -3.39
N TRP A 83 13.31 -4.56 -4.45
CA TRP A 83 14.65 -3.99 -4.39
C TRP A 83 14.73 -2.81 -3.42
N TYR A 84 13.77 -1.88 -3.50
CA TYR A 84 13.70 -0.74 -2.57
C TYR A 84 13.48 -1.17 -1.12
N ALA A 85 12.62 -2.16 -0.88
CA ALA A 85 12.39 -2.72 0.46
C ALA A 85 13.66 -3.36 1.03
N SER A 86 14.41 -4.10 0.21
CA SER A 86 15.70 -4.69 0.60
C SER A 86 16.73 -3.61 0.96
N LEU A 87 16.81 -2.54 0.15
CA LEU A 87 17.69 -1.41 0.43
C LEU A 87 17.33 -0.72 1.75
N LEU A 88 16.05 -0.44 1.99
CA LEU A 88 15.58 0.14 3.25
C LEU A 88 15.93 -0.74 4.46
N LEU A 89 15.71 -2.05 4.37
CA LEU A 89 16.09 -2.98 5.43
C LEU A 89 17.60 -2.98 5.69
N SER A 90 18.41 -2.88 4.64
CA SER A 90 19.87 -2.78 4.78
C SER A 90 20.33 -1.46 5.44
N CYS A 91 19.62 -0.36 5.23
CA CYS A 91 19.92 0.93 5.83
C CYS A 91 19.43 1.06 7.29
N ILE A 92 18.38 0.32 7.67
CA ILE A 92 17.84 0.33 9.04
C ILE A 92 18.58 -0.65 9.97
N GLY A 93 19.25 -1.65 9.40
CA GLY A 93 20.08 -2.60 10.14
C GLY A 93 21.45 -2.06 10.57
N HIS A 94 21.73 -0.78 10.38
CA HIS A 94 23.01 -0.11 10.66
C HIS A 94 22.79 1.15 11.53
#